data_AF-A0A2A2RW49-F1
#
_entry.id   AF-A0A2A2RW49-F1
#
_cell.length_a   1.000
_cell.length_b   1.000
_cell.length_c   1.000
_cell.angle_alpha   90.00
_cell.angle_beta   90.00
_cell.angle_gamma   90.00
#
_symmetry.space_group_name_H-M   'P 1'
#
loop_
_entity.id
_entity.type
_entity.pdbx_description
1 polymer ?
#
loop_
_entity_poly.entity_id
_entity_poly.type
_entity_poly.pdbx_seq_one_letter_code
_entity_poly.pdbx_strand_id
1 'polypeptide(L)'
;MSCHESQDACCSPACRTKAAYFFGALVVILLGVGINAMLKSYTETGAQAAREARSKERAKAQAEIRQVTATEMTTSAALDKAKGVYRIPVTTAMELTLKEYQSDAAAARTGFVKRIEDWAKPPVLE
;
A
#
# COMPACT_ATOMS: atom_id res chain seq x y z
N MET A 1 -27.62 -53.42 41.76
CA MET A 1 -27.15 -52.02 41.73
C MET A 1 -25.65 -52.07 41.55
N SER A 2 -25.21 -52.20 40.30
CA SER A 2 -24.83 -51.09 39.39
C SER A 2 -23.36 -50.73 39.55
N CYS A 3 -22.57 -51.42 38.73
CA CYS A 3 -21.35 -51.03 38.02
C CYS A 3 -20.33 -50.11 38.72
N HIS A 4 -19.16 -50.67 39.00
CA HIS A 4 -17.88 -49.96 38.94
C HIS A 4 -16.90 -50.76 38.07
N GLU A 5 -17.15 -50.80 36.77
CA GLU A 5 -16.17 -51.28 35.78
C GLU A 5 -15.95 -50.15 34.77
N SER A 6 -15.04 -49.22 35.12
CA SER A 6 -14.65 -48.09 34.27
C SER A 6 -13.15 -47.85 34.36
N GLN A 7 -12.36 -48.92 34.25
CA GLN A 7 -10.90 -48.81 34.11
C GLN A 7 -10.30 -49.61 32.95
N ASP A 8 -11.05 -50.51 32.30
CA ASP A 8 -10.49 -51.36 31.22
C ASP A 8 -10.66 -50.82 29.79
N ALA A 9 -11.29 -49.66 29.60
CA ALA A 9 -11.43 -49.05 28.26
C ALA A 9 -10.15 -48.34 27.77
N CYS A 10 -9.14 -48.15 28.62
CA CYS A 10 -7.93 -47.37 28.30
C CYS A 10 -6.80 -48.19 27.66
N CYS A 11 -6.87 -49.52 27.64
CA CYS A 11 -5.76 -50.40 27.24
C CYS A 11 -6.00 -51.14 25.90
N SER A 12 -6.82 -50.60 24.99
CA SER A 12 -6.91 -51.15 23.62
C SER A 12 -5.75 -50.64 22.75
N PRO A 13 -5.14 -51.49 21.88
CA PRO A 13 -4.02 -51.09 21.03
C PRO A 13 -4.38 -49.93 20.09
N ALA A 14 -5.66 -49.81 19.70
CA ALA A 14 -6.17 -48.70 18.91
C ALA A 14 -6.17 -47.37 19.68
N CYS A 15 -6.48 -47.38 20.98
CA CYS A 15 -6.47 -46.19 21.84
C CYS A 15 -5.03 -45.69 22.09
N ARG A 16 -4.10 -46.62 22.36
CA ARG A 16 -2.67 -46.31 22.56
C ARG A 16 -2.02 -45.74 21.30
N THR A 17 -2.39 -46.25 20.13
CA THR A 17 -1.88 -45.77 18.84
C THR A 17 -2.41 -44.36 18.53
N LYS A 18 -3.70 -44.09 18.77
CA LYS A 18 -4.27 -42.74 18.60
C LYS A 18 -3.69 -41.72 19.59
N ALA A 19 -3.46 -42.12 20.84
CA ALA A 19 -2.80 -41.28 21.83
C ALA A 19 -1.35 -40.96 21.40
N ALA A 20 -0.59 -41.94 20.90
CA ALA A 20 0.76 -41.74 20.41
C ALA A 20 0.82 -40.74 19.24
N TYR A 21 -0.11 -40.82 18.27
CA TYR A 21 -0.20 -39.84 17.19
C TYR A 21 -0.59 -38.45 17.68
N PHE A 22 -1.51 -38.35 18.64
CA PHE A 22 -1.92 -37.07 19.21
C PHE A 22 -0.76 -36.39 19.94
N PHE A 23 -0.07 -37.09 20.84
CA PHE A 23 1.08 -36.54 21.55
C PHE A 23 2.25 -36.26 20.61
N GLY A 24 2.50 -37.10 19.61
CA GLY A 24 3.50 -36.84 18.57
C GLY A 24 3.21 -35.55 17.80
N ALA A 25 1.96 -35.35 17.36
CA ALA A 25 1.55 -34.12 16.69
C ALA A 25 1.67 -32.90 17.61
N LEU A 26 1.26 -33.03 18.87
CA LEU A 26 1.32 -31.96 19.87
C LEU A 26 2.76 -31.52 20.13
N VAL A 27 3.70 -32.48 20.25
CA VAL A 27 5.13 -32.20 20.44
C VAL A 27 5.71 -31.47 19.22
N VAL A 28 5.41 -31.91 18.00
CA VAL A 28 5.90 -31.26 16.78
C VAL A 28 5.35 -29.83 16.65
N ILE A 29 4.07 -29.63 16.96
CA ILE A 29 3.45 -28.30 16.94
C ILE A 29 4.08 -27.38 17.99
N LEU A 30 4.26 -27.86 19.23
CA LEU A 30 4.87 -27.07 20.30
C LEU A 30 6.32 -26.69 20.00
N LEU A 31 7.09 -27.61 19.41
CA LEU A 31 8.45 -27.31 18.93
C LEU A 31 8.43 -26.25 17.83
N GLY A 32 7.54 -26.38 16.84
CA GLY A 32 7.41 -25.40 15.76
C GLY A 32 7.04 -24.01 16.27
N VAL A 33 6.08 -23.92 17.18
CA VAL A 33 5.66 -22.66 17.82
C VAL A 33 6.80 -22.07 18.65
N GLY A 34 7.49 -22.88 19.46
CA GLY A 34 8.61 -22.43 20.29
C GLY A 34 9.78 -21.90 19.48
N ILE A 35 10.19 -22.61 18.42
CA ILE A 35 11.26 -22.18 17.53
C ILE A 35 10.87 -20.90 16.80
N ASN A 36 9.64 -20.79 16.31
CA ASN A 36 9.18 -19.57 15.63
C ASN A 36 9.12 -18.37 16.59
N ALA A 37 8.65 -18.56 17.82
CA ALA A 37 8.63 -17.50 18.85
C ALA A 37 10.04 -17.03 19.21
N MET A 38 10.98 -17.97 19.33
CA MET A 38 12.40 -17.66 19.58
C MET A 38 13.01 -16.90 18.41
N LEU A 39 12.83 -17.38 17.17
CA LEU A 39 13.36 -16.68 15.98
C LEU A 39 12.69 -15.32 15.74
N LYS A 40 11.41 -15.17 16.10
CA LYS A 40 10.66 -13.92 15.99
C LYS A 40 11.29 -12.81 16.84
N SER A 41 11.72 -13.10 18.07
CA SER A 41 12.39 -12.09 18.92
C SER A 41 13.75 -11.65 18.37
N TYR A 42 14.50 -12.56 17.72
CA TYR A 42 15.79 -12.25 17.09
C TYR A 42 15.63 -11.51 15.75
N THR A 43 14.60 -11.83 14.96
CA THR A 43 14.41 -11.25 13.61
C THR A 43 13.62 -9.95 13.63
N GLU A 44 12.72 -9.75 14.58
CA GLU A 44 11.91 -8.53 14.66
C GLU A 44 12.72 -7.35 15.19
N THR A 45 13.60 -7.52 16.18
CA THR A 45 14.28 -6.38 16.83
C THR A 45 15.14 -5.55 15.86
N GLY A 46 15.98 -6.19 15.04
CA GLY A 46 16.81 -5.50 14.05
C GLY A 46 16.02 -4.97 12.85
N ALA A 47 15.09 -5.78 12.32
CA ALA A 47 14.32 -5.40 11.14
C ALA A 47 13.23 -4.36 11.46
N GLN A 48 12.70 -4.34 12.68
CA GLN A 48 11.69 -3.38 13.12
C GLN A 48 12.30 -2.02 13.43
N ALA A 49 13.44 -1.96 14.12
CA ALA A 49 14.19 -0.71 14.30
C ALA A 49 14.55 -0.05 12.95
N ALA A 50 15.00 -0.86 11.98
CA ALA A 50 15.29 -0.39 10.62
C ALA A 50 14.02 0.01 9.82
N ARG A 51 12.86 -0.58 10.12
CA ARG A 51 11.57 -0.18 9.52
C ARG A 51 11.05 1.12 10.14
N GLU A 52 11.21 1.30 11.44
CA GLU A 52 10.80 2.51 12.16
C GLU A 52 11.63 3.73 11.77
N ALA A 53 12.94 3.57 11.58
CA ALA A 53 13.78 4.64 11.06
C ALA A 53 13.32 5.07 9.64
N ARG A 54 13.14 4.10 8.74
CA ARG A 54 12.68 4.36 7.37
C ARG A 54 11.26 4.91 7.30
N SER A 55 10.35 4.49 8.19
CA SER A 55 8.98 4.99 8.21
C SER A 55 8.94 6.45 8.66
N LYS A 56 9.78 6.83 9.64
CA LYS A 56 9.94 8.23 10.08
C LYS A 56 10.51 9.11 8.98
N GLU A 57 11.51 8.64 8.24
CA GLU A 57 12.06 9.37 7.08
C GLU A 57 11.03 9.56 5.98
N ARG A 58 10.30 8.51 5.61
CA ARG A 58 9.22 8.59 4.61
C ARG A 58 8.08 9.53 5.05
N ALA A 59 7.72 9.51 6.33
CA ALA A 59 6.68 10.39 6.86
C ALA A 59 7.09 11.87 6.77
N LYS A 60 8.35 12.19 7.09
CA LYS A 60 8.90 13.55 6.93
C LYS A 60 8.90 14.00 5.46
N ALA A 61 9.45 13.18 4.57
CA ALA A 61 9.45 13.47 3.14
C ALA A 61 8.03 13.66 2.58
N GLN A 62 7.06 12.84 3.03
CA GLN A 62 5.67 12.98 2.62
C GLN A 62 5.05 14.29 3.14
N ALA A 63 5.37 14.72 4.37
CA ALA A 63 4.88 15.97 4.92
C ALA A 63 5.41 17.17 4.13
N GLU A 64 6.71 17.18 3.78
CA GLU A 64 7.33 18.21 2.95
C GLU A 64 6.68 18.28 1.56
N ILE A 65 6.50 17.13 0.90
CA ILE A 65 5.81 17.07 -0.40
C ILE A 65 4.38 17.62 -0.29
N ARG A 66 3.63 17.27 0.77
CA ARG A 66 2.25 17.75 0.96
C ARG A 66 2.20 19.25 1.18
N GLN A 67 3.14 19.82 1.95
CA GLN A 67 3.21 21.26 2.15
C GLN A 67 3.49 22.00 0.85
N VAL A 68 4.50 21.55 0.09
CA VAL A 68 4.81 22.12 -1.23
C VAL A 68 3.62 21.99 -2.17
N THR A 69 3.00 20.81 -2.23
CA THR A 69 1.83 20.55 -3.09
C THR A 69 0.65 21.45 -2.73
N ALA A 70 0.38 21.68 -1.45
CA ALA A 70 -0.72 22.55 -1.01
C ALA A 70 -0.55 23.99 -1.49
N THR A 71 0.67 24.53 -1.42
CA THR A 71 0.99 25.86 -1.97
C THR A 71 0.91 25.85 -3.49
N GLU A 72 1.46 24.82 -4.13
CA GLU A 72 1.48 24.68 -5.59
C GLU A 72 0.09 24.52 -6.23
N MET A 73 -0.89 23.95 -5.53
CA MET A 73 -2.26 23.80 -6.04
C MET A 73 -3.05 25.11 -6.06
N THR A 74 -2.66 26.08 -5.22
CA THR A 74 -3.39 27.34 -5.00
C THR A 74 -2.69 28.55 -5.59
N THR A 75 -1.42 28.42 -5.97
CA THR A 75 -0.61 29.52 -6.49
C THR A 75 -0.25 29.33 -7.96
N SER A 76 -0.11 30.44 -8.68
CA SER A 76 0.43 30.45 -10.03
C SER A 76 1.96 30.56 -9.97
N ALA A 77 2.66 29.80 -10.82
CA ALA A 77 4.11 29.83 -10.88
C ALA A 77 4.60 29.50 -12.30
N ALA A 78 5.71 30.12 -12.72
CA ALA A 78 6.40 29.75 -13.96
C ALA A 78 7.27 28.51 -13.68
N LEU A 79 6.98 27.39 -14.35
CA LEU A 79 7.76 26.15 -14.20
C LEU A 79 8.96 26.14 -15.13
N ASP A 80 8.75 26.51 -16.39
CA ASP A 80 9.81 26.61 -17.39
C ASP A 80 9.48 27.79 -18.31
N LYS A 81 10.14 28.94 -18.07
CA LYS A 81 9.92 30.16 -18.85
C LYS A 81 10.37 30.00 -20.30
N ALA A 82 11.41 29.21 -20.57
CA ALA A 82 11.93 29.02 -21.90
C ALA A 82 10.95 28.20 -22.76
N LYS A 83 10.22 27.28 -22.15
CA LYS A 83 9.19 26.46 -22.80
C LYS A 83 7.77 27.03 -22.67
N GLY A 84 7.61 28.18 -22.00
CA GLY A 84 6.30 28.78 -21.75
C GLY A 84 5.38 27.94 -20.86
N VAL A 85 5.93 27.09 -19.98
CA VAL A 85 5.15 26.21 -19.11
C VAL A 85 4.86 26.93 -17.79
N TYR A 86 3.58 27.20 -17.56
CA TYR A 86 3.08 27.85 -16.36
C TYR A 86 2.13 26.92 -15.60
N ARG A 87 2.24 26.95 -14.28
CA ARG A 87 1.27 26.37 -13.37
C ARG A 87 0.16 27.38 -13.10
N ILE A 88 -1.08 26.96 -13.28
CA ILE A 88 -2.27 27.74 -12.96
C ILE A 88 -3.08 27.03 -11.87
N PRO A 89 -3.69 27.75 -10.92
CA PRO A 89 -4.61 27.17 -9.95
C PRO A 89 -5.80 26.52 -10.63
N VAL A 90 -6.31 25.43 -10.06
CA VAL A 90 -7.43 24.65 -10.64
C VAL A 90 -8.68 25.52 -10.83
N THR A 91 -8.98 26.39 -9.87
CA THR A 91 -10.13 27.32 -9.95
C THR A 91 -10.02 28.24 -11.17
N THR A 92 -8.84 28.85 -11.37
CA THR A 92 -8.57 29.71 -12.53
C THR A 92 -8.62 28.92 -13.83
N ALA A 93 -8.10 27.68 -13.85
CA ALA A 93 -8.17 26.81 -15.01
C ALA A 93 -9.62 26.45 -15.39
N MET A 94 -10.48 26.20 -14.40
CA MET A 94 -11.90 25.96 -14.62
C MET A 94 -12.60 27.18 -15.19
N GLU A 95 -12.35 28.37 -14.65
CA GLU A 95 -12.91 29.63 -15.18
C GLU A 95 -12.47 29.92 -16.61
N LEU A 96 -11.19 29.70 -16.93
CA LEU A 96 -10.66 29.83 -18.28
C LEU A 96 -11.37 28.87 -19.24
N THR A 97 -11.55 27.62 -18.82
CA THR A 97 -12.24 26.61 -19.62
C THR A 97 -13.71 26.98 -19.84
N LEU A 98 -14.40 27.47 -18.80
CA LEU A 98 -15.80 27.93 -18.92
C LEU A 98 -15.92 29.12 -19.88
N LYS A 99 -15.00 30.09 -19.81
CA LYS A 99 -14.96 31.23 -20.74
C LYS A 99 -14.75 30.76 -22.19
N GLU A 100 -13.82 29.83 -22.42
CA GLU A 100 -13.56 29.26 -23.74
C GLU A 100 -14.82 28.57 -24.31
N TYR A 101 -15.47 27.73 -23.50
CA TYR A 101 -16.70 27.03 -23.88
C TYR A 101 -17.91 27.94 -24.09
N GLN A 102 -18.03 29.03 -23.33
CA GLN A 102 -19.11 30.01 -23.50
C GLN A 102 -18.93 30.83 -24.78
N SER A 103 -17.69 31.08 -25.20
CA SER A 103 -17.40 31.84 -26.43
C SER A 103 -17.66 31.02 -27.69
N ASP A 104 -17.16 29.78 -27.75
CA ASP A 104 -17.38 28.85 -28.84
C ASP A 104 -17.14 27.41 -28.36
N ALA A 105 -18.23 26.72 -28.02
CA ALA A 105 -18.18 25.36 -27.50
C ALA A 105 -17.62 24.34 -28.50
N ALA A 106 -17.76 24.57 -29.81
CA ALA A 106 -17.28 23.65 -30.83
C ALA A 106 -15.76 23.80 -31.03
N ALA A 107 -15.28 25.05 -31.07
CA ALA A 107 -13.84 25.33 -31.13
C ALA A 107 -13.11 24.88 -29.86
N ALA A 108 -13.71 25.08 -28.68
CA ALA A 108 -13.11 24.67 -27.40
C ALA A 108 -12.88 23.15 -27.32
N ARG A 109 -13.86 22.35 -27.75
CA ARG A 109 -13.77 20.88 -27.79
C ARG A 109 -12.70 20.40 -28.77
N THR A 110 -12.69 20.93 -29.98
CA THR A 110 -11.72 20.54 -31.01
C THR A 110 -10.29 20.94 -30.63
N GLY A 111 -10.11 22.14 -30.08
CA GLY A 111 -8.83 22.59 -29.52
C GLY A 111 -8.34 21.70 -28.37
N PHE A 112 -9.24 21.28 -27.47
CA PHE A 112 -8.90 20.35 -26.39
C PHE A 112 -8.44 18.98 -26.90
N VAL A 113 -9.19 18.38 -27.83
CA VAL A 113 -8.83 17.08 -28.44
C VAL A 113 -7.47 17.16 -29.13
N LYS A 114 -7.24 18.22 -29.91
CA LYS A 114 -5.96 18.44 -30.58
C LYS A 114 -4.79 18.51 -29.59
N ARG A 115 -4.95 19.21 -28.46
CA ARG A 115 -3.91 19.26 -27.41
C ARG A 115 -3.63 17.88 -26.84
N ILE A 116 -4.66 17.06 -26.60
CA ILE A 116 -4.47 15.68 -26.12
C ILE A 116 -3.71 14.86 -27.16
N GLU A 117 -4.11 14.94 -28.43
CA GLU A 117 -3.45 14.21 -29.52
C GLU A 117 -1.99 14.61 -29.67
N ASP A 118 -1.67 15.90 -29.57
CA ASP A 118 -0.31 16.40 -29.64
C ASP A 118 0.55 15.94 -28.45
N TRP A 119 -0.02 15.88 -27.25
CA TRP A 119 0.66 15.37 -26.05
C TRP A 119 0.77 13.85 -25.98
N ALA A 120 -0.16 13.12 -26.60
CA ALA A 120 -0.19 11.66 -26.61
C ALA A 120 0.80 11.05 -27.64
N LYS A 121 1.40 11.88 -28.51
CA LYS A 121 2.42 11.42 -29.46
C LYS A 121 3.63 10.86 -28.69
N PRO A 122 4.09 9.64 -29.00
CA PRO A 122 5.29 9.10 -28.38
C PRO A 122 6.50 9.98 -28.74
N PRO A 123 7.51 10.08 -27.85
CA PRO A 123 8.73 10.81 -28.17
C PRO A 123 9.39 10.19 -29.40
N VAL A 124 9.64 11.01 -30.41
CA VAL A 124 10.42 10.59 -31.58
C VAL A 124 11.85 10.42 -31.10
N LEU A 125 12.33 9.18 -31.07
CA LEU A 125 13.74 8.88 -30.85
C LEU A 125 14.48 9.25 -32.14
N GLU A 126 15.18 10.37 -32.15
CA GLU A 126 16.19 10.70 -33.17
C GLU A 126 17.51 10.00 -32.87
#